data_AF-A0A8I6XLJ1-F1
#
_entry.id   AF-A0A8I6XLJ1-F1
#
_cell.length_a   1.000
_cell.length_b   1.000
_cell.length_c   1.000
_cell.angle_alpha   90.00
_cell.angle_beta   90.00
_cell.angle_gamma   90.00
#
_symmetry.space_group_name_H-M   'P 1'
#
loop_
_entity.id
_entity.type
_entity.pdbx_description
1 polymer ?
#
loop_
_entity_poly.entity_id
_entity_poly.type
_entity_poly.pdbx_seq_one_letter_code
_entity_poly.pdbx_strand_id
1 'polypeptide(L)'
;MFLCPIARVVWRTVGSMLGTEYVPNSMWQYYAWVNSFLPSYPDVYTIGLAAICWEIWLARNCATFERKWINNPFEIAFTACAFILYWTGLQKLEMAEVMKKGVEMLKANASQMLLLCGPPMPQPSDQNEGNDNWDEW
;
A
#
# COMPACT_ATOMS: atom_id res chain seq x y z
N MET A 1 -11.82 14.86 0.85
CA MET A 1 -11.08 13.68 0.36
C MET A 1 -9.60 13.69 0.73
N PHE A 2 -8.95 14.86 0.81
CA PHE A 2 -7.54 14.97 1.24
C PHE A 2 -7.37 15.51 2.67
N LEU A 3 -8.33 16.30 3.17
CA LEU A 3 -8.20 17.03 4.44
C LEU A 3 -8.79 16.32 5.67
N CYS A 4 -9.61 15.26 5.50
CA CYS A 4 -10.17 14.55 6.65
C CYS A 4 -9.08 13.71 7.37
N PRO A 5 -9.19 13.46 8.69
CA PRO A 5 -8.16 12.74 9.44
C PRO A 5 -7.80 11.38 8.83
N ILE A 6 -8.81 10.60 8.43
CA ILE A 6 -8.63 9.29 7.77
C ILE A 6 -7.84 9.46 6.47
N ALA A 7 -8.21 10.43 5.63
CA ALA A 7 -7.49 10.67 4.39
C ALA A 7 -6.03 11.05 4.62
N ARG A 8 -5.73 11.91 5.62
CA ARG A 8 -4.35 12.28 5.90
C ARG A 8 -3.51 11.08 6.35
N VAL A 9 -4.10 10.17 7.12
CA VAL A 9 -3.42 8.91 7.50
C VAL A 9 -3.13 8.08 6.25
N VAL A 10 -4.13 7.87 5.38
CA VAL A 10 -3.96 7.11 4.15
C VAL A 10 -2.90 7.72 3.23
N TRP A 11 -2.98 9.03 2.98
CA TRP A 11 -2.01 9.72 2.13
C TRP A 11 -0.60 9.70 2.72
N ARG A 12 -0.45 9.79 4.04
CA ARG A 12 0.85 9.61 4.71
C ARG A 12 1.39 8.20 4.55
N THR A 13 0.55 7.20 4.74
CA THR A 13 0.96 5.80 4.55
C THR A 13 1.44 5.55 3.13
N VAL A 14 0.68 6.02 2.13
CA VAL A 14 1.07 5.87 0.71
C VAL A 14 2.34 6.67 0.39
N GLY A 15 2.48 7.88 0.94
CA GLY A 15 3.71 8.68 0.85
C GLY A 15 4.92 7.91 1.37
N SER A 16 4.82 7.38 2.59
CA SER A 16 5.90 6.61 3.22
C SER A 16 6.24 5.34 2.45
N MET A 17 5.27 4.64 1.87
CA MET A 17 5.51 3.48 0.99
C MET A 17 6.25 3.86 -0.29
N LEU A 18 6.07 5.07 -0.79
CA LEU A 18 6.79 5.60 -1.95
C LEU A 18 8.11 6.29 -1.56
N GLY A 19 8.49 6.24 -0.28
CA GLY A 19 9.71 6.87 0.23
C GLY A 19 9.64 8.39 0.29
N THR A 20 8.44 8.97 0.34
CA THR A 20 8.26 10.43 0.46
C THR A 20 7.54 10.79 1.75
N GLU A 21 7.92 11.92 2.35
CA GLU A 21 7.19 12.50 3.48
C GLU A 21 6.02 13.38 3.01
N TYR A 22 5.76 13.41 1.70
CA TYR A 22 4.83 14.33 1.09
C TYR A 22 3.37 13.85 1.21
N VAL A 23 2.50 14.75 1.68
CA VAL A 23 1.07 14.50 1.79
C VAL A 23 0.34 15.40 0.79
N PRO A 24 -0.23 14.86 -0.29
CA PRO A 24 -0.96 15.67 -1.26
C PRO A 24 -2.19 16.29 -0.60
N ASN A 25 -2.27 17.63 -0.69
CA ASN A 25 -3.42 18.41 -0.20
C ASN A 25 -4.39 18.77 -1.34
N SER A 26 -4.03 18.49 -2.59
CA SER A 26 -4.87 18.70 -3.76
C SER A 26 -4.63 17.62 -4.82
N MET A 27 -5.59 17.44 -5.74
CA MET A 27 -5.42 16.53 -6.88
C MET A 27 -4.21 16.90 -7.73
N TRP A 28 -3.97 18.19 -7.95
CA TRP A 28 -2.82 18.66 -8.70
C TRP A 28 -1.49 18.23 -8.06
N GLN A 29 -1.38 18.34 -6.74
CA GLN A 29 -0.20 17.88 -5.99
C GLN A 29 0.00 16.38 -6.11
N TYR A 30 -1.08 15.60 -6.11
CA TYR A 30 -1.03 14.16 -6.39
C TYR A 30 -0.53 13.88 -7.81
N TYR A 31 -1.09 14.52 -8.84
CA TYR A 31 -0.68 14.30 -10.22
C TYR A 31 0.78 14.67 -10.46
N ALA A 32 1.24 15.82 -9.95
CA ALA A 32 2.64 16.22 -10.04
C ALA A 32 3.58 15.22 -9.35
N TRP A 33 3.14 14.70 -8.20
CA TRP A 33 3.88 13.70 -7.45
C TRP A 33 4.00 12.39 -8.23
N VAL A 34 2.89 11.80 -8.68
CA VAL A 34 2.92 10.53 -9.44
C VAL A 34 3.66 10.70 -10.77
N ASN A 35 3.56 11.87 -11.42
CA ASN A 35 4.33 12.19 -12.62
C ASN A 35 5.85 12.16 -12.41
N SER A 36 6.31 12.42 -11.19
CA SER A 36 7.74 12.30 -10.85
C SER A 36 8.20 10.85 -10.78
N PHE A 37 7.31 9.90 -10.47
CA PHE A 37 7.62 8.47 -10.36
C PHE A 37 7.32 7.69 -11.65
N LEU A 38 6.28 8.08 -12.40
CA LEU A 38 5.74 7.34 -13.55
C LEU A 38 5.38 8.28 -14.72
N PRO A 39 6.33 9.09 -15.26
CA PRO A 39 6.03 10.16 -16.22
C PRO A 39 5.38 9.70 -17.53
N SER A 40 5.49 8.42 -17.89
CA SER A 40 5.00 7.87 -19.15
C SER A 40 3.56 7.34 -19.10
N TYR A 41 2.92 7.32 -17.92
CA TYR A 41 1.65 6.60 -17.70
C TYR A 41 0.57 7.46 -17.04
N PRO A 42 0.11 8.54 -17.71
CA PRO A 42 -0.87 9.47 -17.13
C PRO A 42 -2.22 8.81 -16.78
N ASP A 43 -2.61 7.78 -17.54
CA ASP A 43 -3.85 7.02 -17.30
C ASP A 43 -3.80 6.23 -15.99
N VAL A 44 -2.61 5.87 -15.50
CA VAL A 44 -2.44 5.15 -14.22
C VAL A 44 -2.70 6.09 -13.04
N TYR A 45 -2.54 7.41 -13.22
CA TYR A 45 -2.70 8.38 -12.14
C TYR A 45 -4.16 8.47 -11.70
N THR A 46 -5.08 8.50 -12.67
CA THR A 46 -6.52 8.56 -12.38
C THR A 46 -7.00 7.26 -11.72
N ILE A 47 -6.48 6.11 -12.15
CA ILE A 47 -6.78 4.79 -11.56
C ILE A 47 -6.29 4.72 -10.11
N GLY A 48 -5.04 5.14 -9.85
CA GLY A 48 -4.49 5.17 -8.49
C GLY A 48 -5.26 6.12 -7.58
N LEU A 49 -5.62 7.31 -8.08
CA LEU A 49 -6.44 8.27 -7.34
C LEU A 49 -7.82 7.68 -7.04
N ALA A 50 -8.49 7.07 -8.01
CA ALA A 50 -9.80 6.47 -7.85
C ALA A 50 -9.78 5.33 -6.82
N ALA A 51 -8.75 4.47 -6.84
CA ALA A 51 -8.57 3.40 -5.87
C ALA A 51 -8.43 3.95 -4.44
N ILE A 52 -7.54 4.92 -4.21
CA ILE A 52 -7.37 5.54 -2.88
C ILE A 52 -8.65 6.26 -2.42
N CYS A 53 -9.33 6.91 -3.35
CA CYS A 53 -10.59 7.60 -3.10
C CYS A 53 -11.70 6.62 -2.68
N TRP A 54 -11.77 5.46 -3.35
CA TRP A 54 -12.68 4.38 -3.03
C TRP A 54 -12.41 3.82 -1.62
N GLU A 55 -11.15 3.56 -1.29
CA GLU A 55 -10.77 3.07 0.04
C GLU A 55 -11.09 4.06 1.16
N ILE A 56 -10.87 5.36 0.95
CA ILE A 56 -11.25 6.39 1.94
C ILE A 56 -12.76 6.40 2.15
N TRP A 57 -13.54 6.25 1.08
CA TRP A 57 -15.00 6.17 1.18
C TRP A 57 -15.46 4.91 1.91
N LEU A 58 -14.89 3.75 1.56
CA LEU A 58 -15.19 2.47 2.21
C LEU A 58 -14.84 2.51 3.71
N ALA A 59 -13.66 3.01 4.07
CA ALA A 59 -13.25 3.15 5.47
C ALA A 59 -14.18 4.09 6.26
N ARG A 60 -14.64 5.18 5.66
CA ARG A 60 -15.63 6.09 6.29
C ARG A 60 -16.98 5.40 6.48
N ASN A 61 -17.42 4.61 5.52
CA ASN A 61 -18.68 3.89 5.61
C ASN A 61 -18.63 2.81 6.68
N CYS A 62 -17.56 2.00 6.72
CA CYS A 62 -17.40 0.99 7.77
C CYS A 62 -17.35 1.63 9.18
N ALA A 63 -16.67 2.75 9.35
CA ALA A 63 -16.66 3.48 10.61
C ALA A 63 -18.06 4.02 11.01
N THR A 64 -18.84 4.47 10.03
CA THR A 64 -20.18 5.07 10.27
C THR A 64 -21.25 4.00 10.52
N PHE A 65 -21.26 2.92 9.73
CA PHE A 65 -22.31 1.91 9.74
C PHE A 65 -21.96 0.69 10.60
N GLU A 66 -20.72 0.22 10.57
CA GLU A 66 -20.28 -0.98 11.31
C GLU A 66 -19.58 -0.64 12.63
N ARG A 67 -19.31 0.65 12.90
CA ARG A 67 -18.52 1.14 14.05
C ARG A 67 -17.14 0.48 14.17
N LYS A 68 -16.60 -0.04 13.06
CA LYS A 68 -15.24 -0.60 12.99
C LYS A 68 -14.27 0.53 12.69
N TRP A 69 -13.36 0.77 13.62
CA TRP A 69 -12.26 1.70 13.44
C TRP A 69 -11.13 1.03 12.65
N ILE A 70 -10.38 1.83 11.90
CA ILE A 70 -9.16 1.36 11.24
C ILE A 70 -8.16 1.00 12.34
N ASN A 71 -7.89 -0.30 12.52
CA ASN A 71 -6.97 -0.78 13.55
C ASN A 71 -5.51 -0.64 13.09
N ASN A 72 -5.26 -0.76 11.79
CA ASN A 72 -3.93 -0.68 11.22
C ASN A 72 -3.93 0.16 9.93
N PRO A 73 -3.14 1.25 9.85
CA PRO A 73 -3.05 2.08 8.64
C PRO A 73 -2.53 1.32 7.40
N PHE A 74 -1.80 0.21 7.59
CA PHE A 74 -1.33 -0.65 6.51
C PHE A 74 -2.47 -1.48 5.87
N GLU A 75 -3.57 -1.76 6.58
CA GLU A 75 -4.73 -2.46 5.99
C GLU A 75 -5.28 -1.69 4.79
N ILE A 76 -5.43 -0.38 4.91
CA ILE A 76 -5.94 0.45 3.82
C ILE A 76 -5.02 0.40 2.61
N ALA A 77 -3.71 0.37 2.83
CA ALA A 77 -2.74 0.29 1.75
C ALA A 77 -2.77 -1.08 1.05
N PHE A 78 -2.91 -2.18 1.80
CA PHE A 78 -3.07 -3.51 1.21
C PHE A 78 -4.38 -3.65 0.44
N THR A 79 -5.48 -3.09 0.94
CA THR A 79 -6.77 -3.09 0.23
C THR A 79 -6.70 -2.23 -1.02
N ALA A 80 -6.08 -1.04 -0.97
CA ALA A 80 -5.82 -0.22 -2.16
C ALA A 80 -4.98 -0.99 -3.20
N CYS A 81 -3.94 -1.70 -2.77
CA CYS A 81 -3.13 -2.55 -3.64
C CYS A 81 -3.96 -3.68 -4.29
N ALA A 82 -4.85 -4.32 -3.53
CA ALA A 82 -5.73 -5.35 -4.05
C ALA A 82 -6.72 -4.79 -5.08
N PHE A 83 -7.25 -3.59 -4.82
CA PHE A 83 -8.14 -2.90 -5.75
C PHE A 83 -7.41 -2.53 -7.05
N ILE A 84 -6.20 -1.95 -6.95
CA ILE A 84 -5.37 -1.64 -8.13
C ILE A 84 -5.10 -2.93 -8.94
N LEU A 85 -4.75 -4.05 -8.29
CA LEU A 85 -4.57 -5.35 -8.97
C LEU A 85 -5.82 -5.85 -9.68
N TYR A 86 -6.99 -5.69 -9.06
CA TYR A 86 -8.27 -6.03 -9.70
C TYR A 86 -8.47 -5.21 -10.98
N TRP A 87 -8.27 -3.89 -10.92
CA TRP A 87 -8.36 -3.00 -12.08
C TRP A 87 -7.27 -3.27 -13.12
N THR A 88 -6.13 -3.80 -12.71
CA THR A 88 -5.03 -4.17 -13.60
C THR A 88 -5.44 -5.26 -14.59
N GLY A 89 -6.30 -6.19 -14.16
CA GLY A 89 -6.85 -7.23 -15.03
C GLY A 89 -7.77 -6.71 -16.14
N LEU A 90 -8.24 -5.47 -16.03
CA LEU A 90 -9.10 -4.81 -17.02
C LEU A 90 -8.31 -3.92 -18.00
N GLN A 91 -7.01 -3.72 -17.78
CA GLN A 91 -6.17 -2.85 -18.62
C GLN A 91 -5.48 -3.61 -19.77
N LYS A 92 -5.01 -2.86 -20.77
CA LYS A 92 -4.15 -3.41 -21.84
C LYS A 92 -2.87 -3.99 -21.23
N LEU A 93 -2.33 -5.04 -21.85
CA LEU A 93 -1.20 -5.83 -21.31
C LEU A 93 -0.02 -4.98 -20.82
N GLU A 94 0.41 -4.00 -21.62
CA GLU A 94 1.52 -3.11 -21.28
C GLU A 94 1.27 -2.27 -20.02
N MET A 95 0.05 -1.72 -19.88
CA MET A 95 -0.35 -0.98 -18.68
C MET A 95 -0.55 -1.90 -17.48
N ALA A 96 -0.99 -3.13 -17.74
CA ALA A 96 -1.20 -4.13 -16.72
C ALA A 96 0.11 -4.55 -16.05
N GLU A 97 1.18 -4.71 -16.82
CA GLU A 97 2.52 -5.04 -16.28
C GLU A 97 3.09 -3.92 -15.42
N VAL A 98 2.98 -2.67 -15.86
CA VAL A 98 3.45 -1.49 -15.12
C VAL A 98 2.73 -1.36 -13.78
N MET A 99 1.41 -1.52 -13.80
CA MET A 99 0.58 -1.41 -12.60
C MET A 99 0.83 -2.57 -11.63
N LYS A 100 0.99 -3.81 -12.12
CA LYS A 100 1.40 -4.96 -11.29
C LYS A 100 2.73 -4.70 -10.59
N LYS A 101 3.74 -4.26 -11.33
CA LYS A 101 5.07 -3.95 -10.78
C LYS A 101 4.98 -2.85 -9.72
N GLY A 102 4.19 -1.80 -9.96
CA GLY A 102 3.95 -0.74 -8.99
C GLY A 102 3.30 -1.26 -7.70
N VAL A 103 2.31 -2.14 -7.81
CA VAL A 103 1.67 -2.75 -6.63
C VAL A 103 2.62 -3.68 -5.88
N GLU A 104 3.43 -4.48 -6.56
CA GLU A 104 4.43 -5.34 -5.92
C GLU A 104 5.44 -4.52 -5.10
N MET A 105 5.91 -3.40 -5.66
CA MET A 105 6.79 -2.47 -4.94
C MET A 105 6.11 -1.88 -3.70
N LEU A 106 4.86 -1.43 -3.83
CA LEU A 106 4.08 -0.91 -2.69
C LEU A 106 3.88 -1.96 -1.60
N LYS A 107 3.55 -3.21 -1.96
CA LYS A 107 3.39 -4.32 -1.01
C LYS A 107 4.69 -4.69 -0.30
N ALA A 108 5.80 -4.70 -1.02
CA ALA A 108 7.12 -4.95 -0.44
C ALA A 108 7.46 -3.86 0.59
N ASN A 109 7.29 -2.59 0.21
CA ASN A 109 7.57 -1.46 1.10
C ASN A 109 6.64 -1.43 2.31
N ALA A 110 5.35 -1.72 2.11
CA ALA A 110 4.37 -1.86 3.19
C ALA A 110 4.77 -2.93 4.20
N SER A 111 5.18 -4.10 3.71
CA SER A 111 5.62 -5.23 4.55
C SER A 111 6.89 -4.88 5.33
N GLN A 112 7.87 -4.23 4.70
CA GLN A 112 9.10 -3.77 5.36
C GLN A 112 8.79 -2.75 6.45
N MET A 113 7.95 -1.75 6.16
CA MET A 113 7.53 -0.77 7.14
C MET A 113 6.76 -1.40 8.30
N LEU A 114 5.89 -2.37 8.03
CA LEU A 114 5.15 -3.11 9.05
C LEU A 114 6.10 -3.88 9.98
N LEU A 115 7.17 -4.47 9.44
CA LEU A 115 8.21 -5.14 10.23
C LEU A 115 8.98 -4.16 11.13
N LEU A 116 9.28 -2.96 10.64
CA LEU A 116 9.92 -1.91 11.44
C LEU A 116 9.01 -1.35 12.55
N CYS A 117 7.69 -1.39 12.34
CA CYS A 117 6.69 -0.99 13.34
C CYS A 117 6.27 -2.13 14.28
N GLY A 118 6.69 -3.37 14.02
CA GLY A 118 6.43 -4.54 14.87
C GLY A 118 7.42 -4.64 16.05
N PRO A 119 7.14 -5.47 17.06
CA PRO A 119 8.12 -5.77 18.09
C PRO A 119 9.40 -6.34 17.45
N PRO A 120 10.60 -6.01 17.98
CA PRO A 120 11.86 -6.42 17.38
C PRO A 120 11.90 -7.95 17.25
N MET A 121 12.29 -8.43 16.07
CA MET A 121 12.47 -9.85 15.81
C MET A 121 13.47 -10.41 16.83
N PRO A 122 13.14 -11.50 17.57
CA PRO A 122 14.11 -12.10 18.48
C PRO A 122 15.36 -12.48 17.67
N GLN A 123 16.52 -11.98 18.11
CA GLN A 123 17.78 -12.33 17.48
C GLN A 123 17.97 -13.85 17.55
N PRO A 124 18.45 -14.50 16.49
CA PRO A 124 18.78 -15.92 16.55
C PRO A 124 19.92 -16.06 17.56
N SER A 125 19.60 -16.58 18.73
CA SER A 125 20.60 -17.03 19.70
C SER A 125 21.35 -18.20 19.06
N ASP A 126 22.67 -18.08 19.01
CA ASP A 126 23.59 -19.16 18.66
C ASP A 126 23.21 -20.45 19.41
N GLN A 127 22.67 -21.42 18.69
CA GLN A 127 22.68 -22.82 19.10
C GLN A 127 23.43 -23.62 18.06
N ASN A 128 24.65 -23.88 18.46
CA ASN A 128 25.67 -24.75 17.90
C ASN A 128 25.15 -26.20 17.74
N GLU A 129 25.60 -26.85 16.66
CA GLU A 129 25.84 -28.30 16.49
C GLU A 129 24.79 -29.31 16.99
N GLY A 130 24.18 -30.02 16.03
CA GLY A 130 23.44 -31.25 16.32
C GLY A 130 22.78 -31.83 15.07
N ASN A 131 23.53 -32.67 14.36
CA ASN A 131 23.07 -33.71 13.44
C ASN A 131 21.70 -34.30 13.83
N ASP A 132 20.76 -34.46 12.88
CA ASP A 132 19.97 -35.69 12.65
C ASP A 132 18.84 -35.48 11.61
N ASN A 133 19.07 -36.09 10.44
CA ASN A 133 18.15 -36.90 9.63
C ASN A 133 16.66 -36.48 9.46
N TRP A 134 16.28 -36.04 8.25
CA TRP A 134 14.88 -35.79 7.84
C TRP A 134 14.36 -36.84 6.84
N ASP A 135 14.36 -38.11 7.24
CA ASP A 135 13.58 -39.17 6.59
C ASP A 135 12.63 -39.79 7.63
N GLU A 136 11.41 -39.24 7.74
CA GLU A 136 10.14 -39.95 7.99
C GLU A 136 9.03 -38.93 8.33
N TRP A 137 7.83 -39.19 7.78
CA TRP A 137 6.54 -38.46 7.83
C TRP A 137 6.26 -37.47 6.70
#